data_AF-A0A1W0E6U2-F1
#
_entry.id   AF-A0A1W0E6U2-F1
#
_cell.length_a   1.000
_cell.length_b   1.000
_cell.length_c   1.000
_cell.angle_alpha   90.00
_cell.angle_beta   90.00
_cell.angle_gamma   90.00
#
_symmetry.space_group_name_H-M   'P 1'
#
loop_
_entity.id
_entity.type
_entity.pdbx_description
1 polymer ?
#
loop_
_entity_poly.entity_id
_entity_poly.type
_entity_poly.pdbx_seq_one_letter_code
_entity_poly.pdbx_strand_id
1 'polypeptide(L)'
;MNLLSKLFFTFPEEKHKEQVQFYKPQQIKTRFDSTKEFLYESYISIDAIAFYSGAYRVTMTELQNIAKHVIKAKELIVKDPSVIPHFFDINGSSVDSLKSKEKSVKNELKTLVDFRNKLIQKDTSMIFRNLIIKKQMDLGKRINELNITEEIQKEDLNKEYGAMLMRIKKFLINGGNLVKKLELEKSNFYKKYENVSKEEKYKLMVSLSLGGFIVRLPAMQNNIRKIQIAKKREAVNKWVSEFMKIVEDLHSHTRNKELIDQKIFIHEFLENCLYRKDHKFDKIFEMRSEILDLSLNSFEEYMQENVKQEEEIKKMIFTLSNIKDGKLDIIFNKDIITKYINFLLSNNEKDKENLLNEFKNKLNL
;
A
#
# COMPACT_ATOMS: atom_id res chain seq x y z
N MET A 1 -6.87 27.02 -18.95
CA MET A 1 -7.91 26.37 -18.12
C MET A 1 -7.22 25.63 -16.98
N ASN A 2 -7.60 25.93 -15.74
CA ASN A 2 -6.83 25.62 -14.53
C ASN A 2 -7.11 24.18 -14.04
N LEU A 3 -6.06 23.37 -13.79
CA LEU A 3 -6.16 21.97 -13.30
C LEU A 3 -6.93 21.85 -11.97
N LEU A 4 -7.07 22.95 -11.23
CA LEU A 4 -7.74 23.02 -9.93
C LEU A 4 -9.29 23.01 -10.03
N SER A 5 -9.87 23.34 -11.19
CA SER A 5 -11.34 23.38 -11.33
C SER A 5 -11.98 21.98 -11.41
N LYS A 6 -11.20 20.95 -11.78
CA LYS A 6 -11.66 19.56 -11.94
C LYS A 6 -11.68 18.73 -10.64
N LEU A 7 -11.29 19.32 -9.51
CA LEU A 7 -11.33 18.66 -8.21
C LEU A 7 -12.76 18.55 -7.63
N PHE A 8 -13.71 19.35 -8.14
CA PHE A 8 -15.07 19.46 -7.58
C PHE A 8 -16.21 19.34 -8.62
N PHE A 9 -15.91 19.28 -9.92
CA PHE A 9 -16.83 19.00 -11.03
C PHE A 9 -16.01 18.24 -12.09
N THR A 10 -16.33 17.03 -12.56
CA THR A 10 -17.54 16.57 -13.26
C THR A 10 -17.55 15.03 -13.30
N PHE A 11 -18.69 14.39 -13.04
CA PHE A 11 -19.05 13.15 -13.73
C PHE A 11 -20.25 13.46 -14.63
N PRO A 12 -20.29 12.99 -15.89
CA PRO A 12 -21.54 12.97 -16.63
C PRO A 12 -22.53 12.06 -15.91
N GLU A 13 -23.76 12.54 -15.70
CA GLU A 13 -24.85 11.73 -15.18
C GLU A 13 -25.21 10.65 -16.21
N GLU A 14 -24.65 9.45 -16.06
CA GLU A 14 -25.21 8.27 -16.72
C GLU A 14 -26.46 7.83 -15.98
N LYS A 15 -27.60 7.94 -16.67
CA LYS A 15 -28.88 7.39 -16.24
C LYS A 15 -28.80 5.86 -16.26
N HIS A 16 -28.39 5.26 -15.15
CA HIS A 16 -28.61 3.83 -14.92
C HIS A 16 -29.76 3.65 -13.92
N LYS A 17 -30.91 3.22 -14.43
CA LYS A 17 -31.84 2.38 -13.67
C LYS A 17 -31.16 1.02 -13.57
N GLU A 18 -30.80 0.57 -12.37
CA GLU A 18 -30.73 -0.87 -12.10
C GLU A 18 -30.58 -1.17 -10.60
N GLN A 19 -31.03 -2.37 -10.27
CA GLN A 19 -31.53 -2.84 -8.98
C GLN A 19 -30.45 -2.86 -7.88
N VAL A 20 -30.88 -2.63 -6.64
CA VAL A 20 -30.09 -2.80 -5.42
C VAL A 20 -29.68 -4.27 -5.28
N GLN A 21 -28.56 -4.65 -5.88
CA GLN A 21 -27.84 -5.87 -5.54
C GLN A 21 -26.90 -5.55 -4.38
N PHE A 22 -27.00 -6.30 -3.29
CA PHE A 22 -25.95 -6.36 -2.27
C PHE A 22 -24.67 -6.88 -2.94
N TYR A 23 -23.78 -5.97 -3.30
CA TYR A 23 -22.51 -6.30 -3.92
C TYR A 23 -21.62 -7.03 -2.91
N LYS A 24 -21.26 -8.28 -3.23
CA LYS A 24 -20.08 -8.91 -2.62
C LYS A 24 -18.87 -8.01 -2.90
N PRO A 25 -17.98 -7.78 -1.91
CA PRO A 25 -16.82 -6.92 -2.11
C PRO A 25 -16.00 -7.44 -3.29
N GLN A 26 -15.92 -6.65 -4.37
CA GLN A 26 -14.97 -6.90 -5.44
C GLN A 26 -13.58 -6.67 -4.84
N GLN A 27 -12.85 -7.75 -4.61
CA GLN A 27 -11.42 -7.69 -4.30
C GLN A 27 -10.73 -6.92 -5.41
N ILE A 28 -10.06 -5.82 -5.06
CA ILE A 28 -9.13 -5.14 -5.96
C ILE A 28 -8.06 -6.18 -6.32
N LYS A 29 -8.18 -6.82 -7.48
CA LYS A 29 -7.20 -7.79 -7.98
C LYS A 29 -5.94 -7.03 -8.36
N THR A 30 -5.07 -6.77 -7.41
CA THR A 30 -3.70 -6.35 -7.70
C THR A 30 -3.05 -7.44 -8.54
N ARG A 31 -2.64 -7.13 -9.77
CA ARG A 31 -1.92 -8.09 -10.63
C ARG A 31 -0.59 -8.43 -9.97
N PHE A 32 -0.52 -9.64 -9.42
CA PHE A 32 0.67 -10.21 -8.82
C PHE A 32 1.64 -10.66 -9.91
N ASP A 33 2.93 -10.37 -9.74
CA ASP A 33 3.99 -10.78 -10.65
C ASP A 33 4.66 -12.07 -10.15
N SER A 34 4.10 -13.21 -10.57
CA SER A 34 4.60 -14.54 -10.20
C SER A 34 6.05 -14.77 -10.63
N THR A 35 6.51 -14.12 -11.71
CA THR A 35 7.90 -14.26 -12.16
C THR A 35 8.88 -13.54 -11.22
N LYS A 36 8.49 -12.37 -10.69
CA LYS A 36 9.29 -11.70 -9.64
C LYS A 36 9.36 -12.53 -8.36
N GLU A 37 8.23 -13.06 -7.91
CA GLU A 37 8.18 -13.96 -6.75
C GLU A 37 9.14 -15.12 -6.93
N PHE A 38 9.05 -15.80 -8.08
CA PHE A 38 9.88 -16.94 -8.39
C PHE A 38 11.38 -16.60 -8.37
N LEU A 39 11.79 -15.54 -9.07
CA LEU A 39 13.21 -15.19 -9.21
C LEU A 39 13.87 -14.81 -7.88
N TYR A 40 13.17 -14.11 -7.00
CA TYR A 40 13.74 -13.64 -5.72
C TYR A 40 13.53 -14.61 -4.56
N GLU A 41 12.62 -15.59 -4.66
CA GLU A 41 12.34 -16.55 -3.57
C GLU A 41 12.78 -18.00 -3.86
N SER A 42 13.18 -18.34 -5.09
CA SER A 42 13.59 -19.72 -5.44
C SER A 42 14.84 -20.22 -4.72
N TYR A 43 15.74 -19.33 -4.33
CA TYR A 43 17.00 -19.69 -3.67
C TYR A 43 16.92 -19.66 -2.15
N ILE A 44 16.54 -18.51 -1.57
CA ILE A 44 16.24 -18.34 -0.15
C ILE A 44 15.01 -17.43 -0.06
N SER A 45 13.95 -17.87 0.61
CA SER A 45 12.70 -17.12 0.73
C SER A 45 12.84 -15.90 1.63
N ILE A 46 12.03 -14.86 1.40
CA ILE A 46 12.03 -13.64 2.23
C ILE A 46 11.66 -13.99 3.66
N ASP A 47 10.71 -14.91 3.85
CA ASP A 47 10.29 -15.39 5.17
C ASP A 47 11.46 -16.06 5.91
N ALA A 48 12.26 -16.87 5.21
CA ALA A 48 13.46 -17.46 5.79
C ALA A 48 14.50 -16.39 6.17
N ILE A 49 14.74 -15.40 5.32
CA ILE A 49 15.68 -14.29 5.62
C ILE A 49 15.20 -13.49 6.83
N ALA A 50 13.90 -13.21 6.93
CA ALA A 50 13.31 -12.47 8.04
C ALA A 50 13.44 -13.25 9.36
N PHE A 51 13.11 -14.55 9.36
CA PHE A 51 13.34 -15.44 10.49
C PHE A 51 14.81 -15.44 10.92
N TYR A 52 15.71 -15.72 9.99
CA TYR A 52 17.15 -15.81 10.27
C TYR A 52 17.70 -14.49 10.82
N SER A 53 17.22 -13.36 10.26
CA SER A 53 17.58 -12.02 10.70
C SER A 53 17.14 -11.69 12.13
N GLY A 54 15.98 -12.20 12.54
CA GLY A 54 15.44 -12.06 13.90
C GLY A 54 16.15 -12.98 14.89
N ALA A 55 16.23 -14.28 14.58
CA ALA A 55 16.74 -15.32 15.47
C ALA A 55 18.24 -15.18 15.75
N TYR A 56 19.04 -14.82 14.73
CA TYR A 56 20.51 -14.82 14.83
C TYR A 56 21.12 -13.42 14.92
N ARG A 57 20.31 -12.38 15.20
CA ARG A 57 20.76 -10.98 15.33
C ARG A 57 21.67 -10.50 14.18
N VAL A 58 21.39 -10.96 12.97
CA VAL A 58 22.14 -10.64 11.74
C VAL A 58 22.36 -9.14 11.61
N THR A 59 23.58 -8.72 11.35
CA THR A 59 23.96 -7.31 11.15
C THR A 59 23.46 -6.80 9.79
N MET A 60 23.41 -5.48 9.62
CA MET A 60 23.05 -4.88 8.32
C MET A 60 23.99 -5.31 7.19
N THR A 61 25.30 -5.45 7.48
CA THR A 61 26.30 -5.92 6.51
C THR A 61 26.08 -7.37 6.10
N GLU A 62 25.77 -8.24 7.05
CA GLU A 62 25.43 -9.64 6.75
C GLU A 62 24.13 -9.75 5.96
N LEU A 63 23.12 -8.94 6.27
CA LEU A 63 21.87 -8.90 5.51
C LEU A 63 22.09 -8.45 4.06
N GLN A 64 22.93 -7.43 3.84
CA GLN A 64 23.36 -7.02 2.51
C GLN A 64 24.09 -8.15 1.78
N ASN A 65 24.91 -8.93 2.48
CA ASN A 65 25.60 -10.07 1.90
C ASN A 65 24.62 -11.18 1.48
N ILE A 66 23.61 -11.49 2.32
CA ILE A 66 22.53 -12.42 1.96
C ILE A 66 21.79 -11.91 0.72
N ALA A 67 21.42 -10.63 0.70
CA ALA A 67 20.73 -10.02 -0.44
C ALA A 67 21.54 -10.14 -1.74
N LYS A 68 22.85 -9.90 -1.70
CA LYS A 68 23.76 -10.09 -2.85
C LYS A 68 23.75 -11.52 -3.37
N HIS A 69 23.73 -12.53 -2.50
CA HIS A 69 23.68 -13.93 -2.94
C HIS A 69 22.32 -14.29 -3.55
N VAL A 70 21.21 -13.74 -3.05
CA VAL A 70 19.90 -13.89 -3.69
C VAL A 70 19.86 -13.24 -5.07
N ILE A 71 20.39 -12.02 -5.21
CA ILE A 71 20.47 -11.32 -6.50
C ILE A 71 21.32 -12.12 -7.51
N LYS A 72 22.47 -12.65 -7.10
CA LYS A 72 23.30 -13.52 -7.95
C LYS A 72 22.58 -14.81 -8.35
N ALA A 73 21.84 -15.43 -7.43
CA ALA A 73 21.04 -16.61 -7.76
C ALA A 73 19.96 -16.28 -8.79
N LYS A 74 19.27 -15.14 -8.63
CA LYS A 74 18.30 -14.61 -9.60
C LYS A 74 18.94 -14.38 -10.98
N GLU A 75 20.11 -13.76 -11.05
CA GLU A 75 20.86 -13.55 -12.30
C GLU A 75 21.22 -14.88 -12.98
N LEU A 76 21.63 -15.87 -12.19
CA LEU A 76 21.95 -17.21 -12.69
C LEU A 76 20.71 -17.92 -13.26
N ILE A 77 19.55 -17.83 -12.59
CA ILE A 77 18.29 -18.41 -13.08
C ILE A 77 17.86 -17.79 -14.41
N VAL A 78 18.02 -16.46 -14.55
CA VAL A 78 17.70 -15.77 -15.81
C VAL A 78 18.64 -16.20 -16.93
N LYS A 79 19.94 -16.36 -16.64
CA LYS A 79 20.94 -16.80 -17.63
C LYS A 79 20.73 -18.26 -18.05
N ASP A 80 20.45 -19.14 -17.09
CA ASP A 80 20.29 -20.59 -17.32
C ASP A 80 19.21 -21.16 -16.38
N PRO A 81 17.95 -21.26 -16.83
CA PRO A 81 16.86 -21.83 -16.01
C PRO A 81 17.10 -23.28 -15.57
N SER A 82 18.02 -24.03 -16.20
CA SER A 82 18.32 -25.41 -15.81
C SER A 82 18.97 -25.53 -14.42
N VAL A 83 19.40 -24.41 -13.82
CA VAL A 83 19.95 -24.38 -12.45
C VAL A 83 18.88 -24.51 -11.36
N ILE A 84 17.60 -24.29 -11.67
CA ILE A 84 16.52 -24.26 -10.68
C ILE A 84 16.42 -25.55 -9.84
N PRO A 85 16.43 -26.76 -10.44
CA PRO A 85 16.35 -28.00 -9.67
C PRO A 85 17.47 -28.12 -8.62
N HIS A 86 18.65 -27.56 -8.90
CA HIS A 86 19.77 -27.56 -7.96
C HIS A 86 19.58 -26.62 -6.77
N PHE A 87 18.83 -25.52 -6.96
CA PHE A 87 18.39 -24.71 -5.81
C PHE A 87 17.33 -25.45 -5.00
N PHE A 88 16.48 -26.25 -5.62
CA PHE A 88 15.42 -26.99 -4.91
C PHE A 88 15.94 -28.26 -4.24
N ASP A 89 17.11 -28.74 -4.65
CA ASP A 89 17.79 -29.85 -4.00
C ASP A 89 18.51 -29.39 -2.71
N ILE A 90 17.74 -29.38 -1.63
CA ILE A 90 18.24 -29.07 -0.26
C ILE A 90 18.77 -30.32 0.43
N ASN A 91 18.41 -31.52 -0.04
CA ASN A 91 18.68 -32.80 0.65
C ASN A 91 19.67 -33.72 -0.10
N GLY A 92 20.01 -33.43 -1.35
CA GLY A 92 20.60 -34.38 -2.29
C GLY A 92 21.80 -33.84 -3.07
N SER A 93 22.54 -34.84 -3.57
CA SER A 93 23.76 -34.90 -4.37
C SER A 93 24.52 -33.62 -4.74
N SER A 94 25.83 -33.69 -4.50
CA SER A 94 26.87 -32.77 -4.98
C SER A 94 26.53 -32.06 -6.28
N VAL A 95 26.79 -30.74 -6.29
CA VAL A 95 26.86 -29.84 -7.46
C VAL A 95 27.70 -30.44 -8.60
N ASP A 96 28.50 -31.47 -8.33
CA ASP A 96 29.26 -32.22 -9.32
C ASP A 96 28.42 -32.90 -10.41
N SER A 97 27.13 -33.20 -10.18
CA SER A 97 26.21 -33.83 -11.14
C SER A 97 25.72 -32.92 -12.28
N LEU A 98 26.05 -31.62 -12.24
CA LEU A 98 25.68 -30.65 -13.28
C LEU A 98 26.23 -31.04 -14.66
N LYS A 99 25.33 -31.35 -15.59
CA LYS A 99 25.58 -31.37 -17.04
C LYS A 99 25.54 -29.95 -17.65
N SER A 100 25.88 -28.91 -16.90
CA SER A 100 26.03 -27.57 -17.46
C SER A 100 27.33 -27.52 -18.29
N LYS A 101 27.22 -27.09 -19.55
CA LYS A 101 28.35 -27.03 -20.49
C LYS A 101 29.38 -25.96 -20.14
N GLU A 102 29.05 -24.99 -19.26
CA GLU A 102 29.91 -23.88 -18.87
C GLU A 102 30.47 -24.03 -17.44
N LYS A 103 31.80 -24.11 -17.32
CA LYS A 103 32.52 -24.22 -16.03
C LYS A 103 32.24 -23.04 -15.08
N SER A 104 31.93 -21.86 -15.60
CA SER A 104 31.60 -20.66 -14.82
C SER A 104 30.27 -20.80 -14.06
N VAL A 105 29.21 -21.23 -14.73
CA VAL A 105 27.87 -21.47 -14.14
C VAL A 105 27.95 -22.48 -13.00
N LYS A 106 28.71 -23.56 -13.19
CA LYS A 106 28.92 -24.59 -12.16
C LYS A 106 29.59 -24.03 -10.90
N ASN A 107 30.61 -23.17 -11.05
CA ASN A 107 31.32 -22.57 -9.91
C ASN A 107 30.45 -21.57 -9.14
N GLU A 108 29.68 -20.75 -9.84
CA GLU A 108 28.75 -19.80 -9.23
C GLU A 108 27.65 -20.52 -8.46
N LEU A 109 27.04 -21.54 -9.06
CA LEU A 109 26.03 -22.38 -8.41
C LEU A 109 26.59 -23.05 -7.15
N LYS A 110 27.81 -23.60 -7.22
CA LYS A 110 28.48 -24.19 -6.04
C LYS A 110 28.64 -23.17 -4.92
N THR A 111 29.13 -21.97 -5.26
CA THR A 111 29.33 -20.89 -4.28
C THR A 111 28.03 -20.49 -3.59
N LEU A 112 26.93 -20.40 -4.35
CA LEU A 112 25.61 -20.10 -3.81
C LEU A 112 25.11 -21.23 -2.91
N VAL A 113 25.13 -22.48 -3.37
CA VAL A 113 24.69 -23.63 -2.57
C VAL A 113 25.49 -23.74 -1.27
N ASP A 114 26.81 -23.59 -1.32
CA ASP A 114 27.68 -23.62 -0.14
C ASP A 114 27.35 -22.48 0.84
N PHE A 115 27.08 -21.27 0.34
CA PHE A 115 26.66 -20.14 1.17
C PHE A 115 25.34 -20.42 1.89
N ARG A 116 24.32 -20.87 1.16
CA ARG A 116 23.02 -21.25 1.75
C ARG A 116 23.17 -22.34 2.80
N ASN A 117 23.94 -23.38 2.50
CA ASN A 117 24.13 -24.52 3.40
C ASN A 117 24.85 -24.10 4.70
N LYS A 118 25.79 -23.14 4.63
CA LYS A 118 26.39 -22.54 5.83
C LYS A 118 25.36 -21.80 6.70
N LEU A 119 24.38 -21.12 6.10
CA LEU A 119 23.28 -20.50 6.86
C LEU A 119 22.36 -21.55 7.48
N ILE A 120 22.04 -22.62 6.75
CA ILE A 120 21.24 -23.75 7.25
C ILE A 120 21.92 -24.42 8.43
N GLN A 121 23.23 -24.68 8.34
CA GLN A 121 24.01 -25.32 9.41
C GLN A 121 24.08 -24.49 10.69
N LYS A 122 23.99 -23.16 10.58
CA LYS A 122 23.92 -22.26 11.74
C LYS A 122 22.56 -22.34 12.45
N ASP A 123 21.51 -22.78 11.76
CA ASP A 123 20.16 -22.88 12.33
C ASP A 123 19.84 -24.27 12.90
N THR A 124 20.10 -24.46 14.19
CA THR A 124 19.81 -25.73 14.88
C THR A 124 18.33 -26.06 14.97
N SER A 125 17.45 -25.05 14.87
CA SER A 125 16.00 -25.23 14.94
C SER A 125 15.39 -25.81 13.66
N MET A 126 16.15 -25.82 12.55
CA MET A 126 15.71 -26.19 11.20
C MET A 126 14.57 -25.34 10.62
N ILE A 127 14.11 -24.29 11.31
CA ILE A 127 13.01 -23.43 10.86
C ILE A 127 13.41 -22.70 9.57
N PHE A 128 14.63 -22.18 9.49
CA PHE A 128 15.16 -21.51 8.29
C PHE A 128 15.09 -22.43 7.08
N ARG A 129 15.59 -23.66 7.22
CA ARG A 129 15.55 -24.68 6.17
C ARG A 129 14.12 -25.02 5.77
N ASN A 130 13.23 -25.23 6.74
CA ASN A 130 11.83 -25.57 6.49
C ASN A 130 11.08 -24.46 5.74
N LEU A 131 11.37 -23.18 6.04
CA LEU A 131 10.80 -22.04 5.32
C LEU A 131 11.27 -21.97 3.86
N ILE A 132 12.53 -22.34 3.57
CA ILE A 132 13.02 -22.42 2.19
C ILE A 132 12.32 -23.57 1.47
N ILE A 133 12.34 -24.79 2.03
CA ILE A 133 11.70 -25.98 1.41
C ILE A 133 10.22 -25.70 1.12
N LYS A 134 9.49 -25.16 2.10
CA LYS A 134 8.06 -24.82 1.94
C LYS A 134 7.84 -23.89 0.75
N LYS A 135 8.66 -22.85 0.61
CA LYS A 135 8.54 -21.90 -0.51
C LYS A 135 8.90 -22.55 -1.84
N GLN A 136 9.96 -23.35 -1.90
CA GLN A 136 10.36 -24.05 -3.11
C GLN A 136 9.33 -25.08 -3.57
N MET A 137 8.70 -25.81 -2.64
CA MET A 137 7.59 -26.70 -2.96
C MET A 137 6.39 -25.94 -3.54
N ASP A 138 6.08 -24.76 -3.01
CA ASP A 138 5.00 -23.91 -3.53
C ASP A 138 5.32 -23.39 -4.94
N LEU A 139 6.53 -22.90 -5.17
CA LEU A 139 6.99 -22.43 -6.48
C LEU A 139 7.08 -23.57 -7.50
N GLY A 140 7.55 -24.75 -7.08
CA GLY A 140 7.69 -25.93 -7.94
C GLY A 140 6.36 -26.43 -8.51
N LYS A 141 5.25 -26.26 -7.77
CA LYS A 141 3.89 -26.58 -8.27
C LYS A 141 3.46 -25.69 -9.44
N ARG A 142 3.99 -24.46 -9.52
CA ARG A 142 3.58 -23.43 -10.47
C ARG A 142 4.67 -23.10 -11.51
N ILE A 143 5.77 -23.83 -11.51
CA ILE A 143 6.96 -23.52 -12.34
C ILE A 143 6.66 -23.54 -13.84
N ASN A 144 5.78 -24.45 -14.29
CA ASN A 144 5.40 -24.60 -15.69
C ASN A 144 4.53 -23.44 -16.21
N GLU A 145 4.01 -22.58 -15.32
CA GLU A 145 3.17 -21.43 -15.66
C GLU A 145 3.99 -20.14 -15.85
N LEU A 146 5.31 -20.20 -15.63
CA LEU A 146 6.18 -19.03 -15.62
C LEU A 146 6.80 -18.78 -16.99
N ASN A 147 6.47 -17.64 -17.58
CA ASN A 147 7.25 -17.05 -18.66
C ASN A 147 8.40 -16.25 -18.04
N ILE A 148 9.57 -16.89 -17.91
CA ILE A 148 10.81 -16.21 -17.52
C ILE A 148 11.32 -15.44 -18.75
N THR A 149 10.91 -14.19 -18.90
CA THR A 149 11.43 -13.28 -19.93
C THR A 149 12.50 -12.34 -19.34
N GLU A 150 13.37 -11.82 -20.20
CA GLU A 150 14.54 -10.99 -19.83
C GLU A 150 14.20 -9.66 -19.14
N GLU A 151 12.94 -9.20 -19.17
CA GLU A 151 12.51 -7.89 -18.65
C GLU A 151 12.74 -7.68 -17.13
N ILE A 152 13.10 -8.74 -16.38
CA ILE A 152 13.26 -8.72 -14.92
C ILE A 152 14.73 -8.48 -14.49
N GLN A 153 15.65 -8.20 -15.43
CA GLN A 153 17.04 -7.85 -15.12
C GLN A 153 17.24 -6.42 -14.58
N LYS A 154 16.19 -5.61 -14.43
CA LYS A 154 16.31 -4.19 -14.04
C LYS A 154 17.03 -4.00 -12.69
N GLU A 155 18.09 -3.18 -12.69
CA GLU A 155 18.91 -2.84 -11.51
C GLU A 155 18.07 -2.22 -10.39
N ASP A 156 17.01 -1.49 -10.73
CA ASP A 156 16.10 -0.87 -9.77
C ASP A 156 15.36 -1.89 -8.89
N LEU A 157 15.01 -3.06 -9.43
CA LEU A 157 14.37 -4.13 -8.65
C LEU A 157 15.34 -4.76 -7.63
N ASN A 158 16.62 -4.86 -7.98
CA ASN A 158 17.66 -5.32 -7.05
C ASN A 158 17.84 -4.32 -5.89
N LYS A 159 17.81 -3.01 -6.19
CA LYS A 159 17.86 -1.95 -5.18
C LYS A 159 16.61 -1.98 -4.29
N GLU A 160 15.43 -2.13 -4.87
CA GLU A 160 14.16 -2.23 -4.14
C GLU A 160 14.13 -3.45 -3.22
N TYR A 161 14.57 -4.62 -3.70
CA TYR A 161 14.69 -5.84 -2.91
C TYR A 161 15.63 -5.66 -1.70
N GLY A 162 16.81 -5.07 -1.92
CA GLY A 162 17.73 -4.74 -0.83
C GLY A 162 17.11 -3.79 0.19
N ALA A 163 16.48 -2.71 -0.26
CA ALA A 163 15.82 -1.74 0.62
C ALA A 163 14.68 -2.37 1.43
N MET A 164 13.89 -3.26 0.81
CA MET A 164 12.83 -4.03 1.46
C MET A 164 13.38 -4.87 2.63
N LEU A 165 14.45 -5.64 2.41
CA LEU A 165 15.06 -6.44 3.48
C LEU A 165 15.54 -5.56 4.64
N MET A 166 16.13 -4.40 4.35
CA MET A 166 16.58 -3.46 5.38
C MET A 166 15.40 -2.89 6.18
N ARG A 167 14.27 -2.58 5.54
CA ARG A 167 13.04 -2.16 6.22
C ARG A 167 12.48 -3.26 7.12
N ILE A 168 12.44 -4.50 6.65
CA ILE A 168 12.04 -5.67 7.45
C ILE A 168 12.94 -5.80 8.69
N LYS A 169 14.27 -5.66 8.54
CA LYS A 169 15.20 -5.72 9.67
C LYS A 169 15.01 -4.60 10.68
N LYS A 170 14.83 -3.36 10.23
CA LYS A 170 14.52 -2.24 11.12
C LYS A 170 13.22 -2.50 11.90
N PHE A 171 12.21 -3.05 11.22
CA PHE A 171 10.93 -3.37 11.84
C PHE A 171 11.05 -4.50 12.89
N LEU A 172 11.87 -5.52 12.63
CA LEU A 172 12.22 -6.56 13.60
C LEU A 172 12.86 -6.00 14.88
N ILE A 173 13.80 -5.06 14.74
CA ILE A 173 14.47 -4.41 15.89
C ILE A 173 13.46 -3.63 16.75
N ASN A 174 12.46 -3.03 16.11
CA ASN A 174 11.46 -2.20 16.77
C ASN A 174 10.29 -2.99 17.38
N GLY A 175 10.29 -4.33 17.31
CA GLY A 175 9.30 -5.17 17.98
C GLY A 175 7.86 -5.11 17.43
N GLY A 176 7.68 -4.70 16.16
CA GLY A 176 6.35 -4.61 15.54
C GLY A 176 5.75 -5.98 15.12
N ASN A 177 4.49 -5.97 14.66
CA ASN A 177 3.84 -7.16 14.09
C ASN A 177 4.48 -7.56 12.74
N LEU A 178 5.45 -8.48 12.78
CA LEU A 178 6.26 -8.89 11.63
C LEU A 178 5.43 -9.50 10.50
N VAL A 179 4.37 -10.25 10.82
CA VAL A 179 3.56 -10.98 9.83
C VAL A 179 2.91 -10.00 8.85
N LYS A 180 2.19 -8.99 9.37
CA LYS A 180 1.55 -7.96 8.54
C LYS A 180 2.58 -7.17 7.71
N LYS A 181 3.74 -6.86 8.30
CA LYS A 181 4.82 -6.14 7.61
C LYS A 181 5.40 -6.96 6.46
N LEU A 182 5.67 -8.25 6.68
CA LEU A 182 6.19 -9.16 5.65
C LEU A 182 5.20 -9.33 4.49
N GLU A 183 3.93 -9.56 4.79
CA GLU A 183 2.89 -9.70 3.75
C GLU A 183 2.82 -8.47 2.85
N LEU A 184 2.88 -7.27 3.43
CA LEU A 184 2.76 -6.03 2.68
C LEU A 184 4.04 -5.63 1.94
N GLU A 185 5.22 -5.88 2.50
CA GLU A 185 6.50 -5.71 1.80
C GLU A 185 6.57 -6.66 0.59
N LYS A 186 6.22 -7.94 0.77
CA LYS A 186 6.12 -8.92 -0.32
C LYS A 186 5.09 -8.50 -1.37
N SER A 187 3.89 -8.13 -0.94
CA SER A 187 2.82 -7.69 -1.84
C SER A 187 3.26 -6.49 -2.68
N ASN A 188 3.86 -5.47 -2.07
CA ASN A 188 4.35 -4.29 -2.81
C ASN A 188 5.49 -4.64 -3.77
N PHE A 189 6.41 -5.50 -3.38
CA PHE A 189 7.55 -5.88 -4.23
C PHE A 189 7.09 -6.70 -5.46
N TYR A 190 6.13 -7.61 -5.27
CA TYR A 190 5.58 -8.44 -6.36
C TYR A 190 4.47 -7.76 -7.15
N LYS A 191 3.98 -6.61 -6.71
CA LYS A 191 2.87 -5.93 -7.40
C LYS A 191 3.30 -5.41 -8.76
N LYS A 192 2.44 -5.61 -9.76
CA LYS A 192 2.43 -4.80 -10.99
C LYS A 192 1.65 -3.53 -10.68
N TYR A 193 2.40 -2.47 -10.39
CA TYR A 193 1.83 -1.16 -10.12
C TYR A 193 1.19 -0.58 -11.36
N GLU A 194 0.00 -0.02 -11.17
CA GLU A 194 -0.63 0.85 -12.16
C GLU A 194 -0.08 2.27 -12.03
N ASN A 195 -0.04 3.00 -13.15
CA ASN A 195 0.43 4.38 -13.13
C ASN A 195 -0.58 5.26 -12.40
N VAL A 196 -0.16 5.83 -11.28
CA VAL A 196 -0.91 6.87 -10.56
C VAL A 196 -0.38 8.23 -10.99
N SER A 197 -1.27 9.06 -11.52
CA SER A 197 -0.91 10.42 -11.91
C SER A 197 -0.56 11.29 -10.68
N LYS A 198 0.25 12.33 -10.87
CA LYS A 198 0.50 13.34 -9.82
C LYS A 198 -0.82 13.94 -9.30
N GLU A 199 -1.80 14.12 -10.20
CA GLU A 199 -3.13 14.64 -9.86
C GLU A 199 -3.91 13.71 -8.94
N GLU A 200 -3.90 12.40 -9.18
CA GLU A 200 -4.57 11.43 -8.30
C GLU A 200 -3.88 11.33 -6.94
N LYS A 201 -2.54 11.39 -6.91
CA LYS A 201 -1.79 11.47 -5.65
C LYS A 201 -2.15 12.73 -4.87
N TYR A 202 -2.25 13.88 -5.54
CA TYR A 202 -2.71 15.14 -4.94
C TYR A 202 -4.16 15.03 -4.41
N LYS A 203 -5.08 14.46 -5.21
CA LYS A 203 -6.47 14.21 -4.81
C LYS A 203 -6.57 13.36 -3.56
N LEU A 204 -5.80 12.26 -3.49
CA LEU A 204 -5.74 11.41 -2.31
C LEU A 204 -5.26 12.18 -1.09
N MET A 205 -4.17 12.94 -1.23
CA MET A 205 -3.62 13.76 -0.14
C MET A 205 -4.64 14.77 0.39
N VAL A 206 -5.30 15.53 -0.48
CA VAL A 206 -6.34 16.49 -0.11
C VAL A 206 -7.52 15.79 0.57
N SER A 207 -7.97 14.66 0.01
CA SER A 207 -9.08 13.89 0.56
C SER A 207 -8.76 13.38 1.98
N LEU A 208 -7.57 12.83 2.21
CA LEU A 208 -7.14 12.40 3.55
C LEU A 208 -7.03 13.58 4.51
N SER A 209 -6.58 14.74 4.03
CA SER A 209 -6.34 15.93 4.86
C SER A 209 -7.62 16.71 5.21
N LEU A 210 -8.71 16.51 4.48
CA LEU A 210 -9.98 17.19 4.69
C LEU A 210 -11.12 16.25 5.14
N GLY A 211 -10.79 15.00 5.50
CA GLY A 211 -11.80 14.04 5.97
C GLY A 211 -12.70 13.46 4.87
N GLY A 212 -12.21 13.40 3.63
CA GLY A 212 -12.93 12.86 2.45
C GLY A 212 -13.33 11.38 2.57
N PHE A 213 -12.71 10.65 3.51
CA PHE A 213 -13.10 9.27 3.85
C PHE A 213 -14.35 9.19 4.74
N ILE A 214 -14.81 10.31 5.31
CA ILE A 214 -16.04 10.43 6.10
C ILE A 214 -17.17 10.90 5.20
N VAL A 215 -16.97 12.06 4.59
CA VAL A 215 -17.93 12.71 3.69
C VAL A 215 -17.18 13.12 2.43
N ARG A 216 -17.72 12.74 1.27
CA ARG A 216 -17.18 13.13 -0.03
C ARG A 216 -17.07 14.64 -0.09
N LEU A 217 -15.87 15.17 -0.33
CA LEU A 217 -15.64 16.62 -0.31
C LEU A 217 -16.59 17.41 -1.22
N PRO A 218 -16.88 16.95 -2.46
CA PRO A 218 -17.85 17.62 -3.33
C PRO A 218 -19.29 17.57 -2.77
N ALA A 219 -19.68 16.46 -2.14
CA ALA A 219 -21.01 16.32 -1.54
C ALA A 219 -21.15 17.20 -0.30
N MET A 220 -20.10 17.27 0.54
CA MET A 220 -20.07 18.08 1.75
C MET A 220 -20.43 19.54 1.47
N GLN A 221 -19.80 20.17 0.47
CA GLN A 221 -20.12 21.55 0.09
C GLN A 221 -21.59 21.73 -0.32
N ASN A 222 -22.09 20.83 -1.17
CA ASN A 222 -23.48 20.87 -1.64
C ASN A 222 -24.48 20.65 -0.51
N ASN A 223 -24.20 19.71 0.39
CA ASN A 223 -25.04 19.40 1.53
C ASN A 223 -25.08 20.57 2.50
N ILE A 224 -23.91 21.10 2.90
CA ILE A 224 -23.85 22.30 3.74
C ILE A 224 -24.63 23.45 3.10
N ARG A 225 -24.55 23.66 1.78
CA ARG A 225 -25.32 24.69 1.10
C ARG A 225 -26.83 24.52 1.27
N LYS A 226 -27.36 23.30 1.12
CA LYS A 226 -28.80 23.00 1.23
C LYS A 226 -29.35 23.16 2.65
N ILE A 227 -28.52 22.97 3.68
CA ILE A 227 -28.95 23.05 5.08
C ILE A 227 -29.43 24.47 5.43
N GLN A 228 -30.66 24.56 5.95
CA GLN A 228 -31.30 25.79 6.42
C GLN A 228 -31.67 25.69 7.91
N ILE A 229 -30.66 25.81 8.78
CA ILE A 229 -30.84 25.79 10.24
C ILE A 229 -30.40 27.11 10.86
N ALA A 230 -30.97 27.43 12.02
CA ALA A 230 -30.46 28.50 12.87
C ALA A 230 -29.01 28.19 13.27
N LYS A 231 -28.15 29.23 13.36
CA LYS A 231 -26.74 29.09 13.78
C LYS A 231 -25.93 28.10 12.93
N LYS A 232 -26.21 28.00 11.62
CA LYS A 232 -25.50 27.15 10.66
C LYS A 232 -23.96 27.18 10.79
N ARG A 233 -23.35 28.35 11.00
CA ARG A 233 -21.89 28.46 11.20
C ARG A 233 -21.42 27.69 12.45
N GLU A 234 -22.14 27.78 13.56
CA GLU A 234 -21.79 27.05 14.79
C GLU A 234 -21.87 25.52 14.56
N ALA A 235 -22.91 25.05 13.87
CA ALA A 235 -23.06 23.64 13.50
C ALA A 235 -21.94 23.15 12.57
N VAL A 236 -21.64 23.90 11.50
CA VAL A 236 -20.54 23.57 10.58
C VAL A 236 -19.19 23.56 11.29
N ASN A 237 -18.94 24.53 12.18
CA ASN A 237 -17.72 24.53 13.01
C ASN A 237 -17.60 23.24 13.82
N LYS A 238 -18.69 22.81 14.47
CA LYS A 238 -18.72 21.57 15.27
C LYS A 238 -18.42 20.35 14.40
N TRP A 239 -19.13 20.17 13.28
CA TRP A 239 -18.95 19.02 12.39
C TRP A 239 -17.52 18.93 11.84
N VAL A 240 -17.02 20.03 11.26
CA VAL A 240 -15.66 20.06 10.68
C VAL A 240 -14.62 19.84 11.77
N SER A 241 -14.76 20.44 12.94
CA SER A 241 -13.80 20.24 14.03
C SER A 241 -13.73 18.79 14.49
N GLU A 242 -14.87 18.08 14.57
CA GLU A 242 -14.88 16.66 14.91
C GLU A 242 -14.23 15.80 13.82
N PHE A 243 -14.53 16.05 12.53
CA PHE A 243 -13.86 15.37 11.42
C PHE A 243 -12.34 15.56 11.45
N MET A 244 -11.91 16.78 11.77
CA MET A 244 -10.51 17.15 11.76
C MET A 244 -9.72 16.56 12.94
N LYS A 245 -10.37 16.18 14.06
CA LYS A 245 -9.71 15.40 15.13
C LYS A 245 -9.19 14.05 14.63
N ILE A 246 -10.01 13.34 13.85
CA ILE A 246 -9.60 12.07 13.27
C ILE A 246 -8.51 12.25 12.20
N VAL A 247 -8.55 13.37 11.46
CA VAL A 247 -7.45 13.73 10.55
C VAL A 247 -6.15 14.03 11.31
N GLU A 248 -6.24 14.69 12.47
CA GLU A 248 -5.09 14.95 13.36
C GLU A 248 -4.45 13.65 13.85
N ASP A 249 -5.27 12.69 14.27
CA ASP A 249 -4.83 11.35 14.65
C ASP A 249 -4.13 10.65 13.48
N LEU A 250 -4.73 10.68 12.29
CA LEU A 250 -4.13 10.10 11.09
C LEU A 250 -2.80 10.77 10.73
N HIS A 251 -2.72 12.10 10.82
CA HIS A 251 -1.50 12.88 10.56
C HIS A 251 -0.39 12.53 11.56
N SER A 252 -0.70 12.52 12.86
CA SER A 252 0.29 12.28 13.92
C SER A 252 0.95 10.90 13.80
N HIS A 253 0.19 9.88 13.38
CA HIS A 253 0.67 8.52 13.18
C HIS A 253 1.46 8.32 11.87
N THR A 254 1.30 9.19 10.88
CA THR A 254 1.88 8.99 9.53
C THR A 254 3.03 9.93 9.20
N ARG A 255 3.10 11.13 9.80
CA ARG A 255 4.04 12.21 9.42
C ARG A 255 5.52 11.82 9.42
N ASN A 256 5.95 10.96 10.35
CA ASN A 256 7.35 10.55 10.51
C ASN A 256 7.65 9.19 9.90
N LYS A 257 6.68 8.56 9.23
CA LYS A 257 6.80 7.20 8.71
C LYS A 257 7.29 7.20 7.26
N GLU A 258 7.97 6.12 6.85
CA GLU A 258 8.26 5.85 5.45
C GLU A 258 6.97 5.43 4.72
N LEU A 259 6.94 5.58 3.39
CA LEU A 259 5.74 5.34 2.58
C LEU A 259 5.09 3.99 2.84
N ILE A 260 5.87 2.92 2.98
CA ILE A 260 5.31 1.58 3.22
C ILE A 260 4.56 1.55 4.55
N ASP A 261 5.11 2.14 5.61
CA ASP A 261 4.47 2.19 6.91
C ASP A 261 3.27 3.16 6.93
N GLN A 262 3.34 4.24 6.14
CA GLN A 262 2.19 5.12 5.88
C GLN A 262 1.06 4.33 5.19
N LYS A 263 1.38 3.58 4.13
CA LYS A 263 0.39 2.75 3.41
C LYS A 263 -0.29 1.75 4.33
N ILE A 264 0.45 1.03 5.18
CA ILE A 264 -0.13 0.09 6.16
C ILE A 264 -1.17 0.81 7.02
N PHE A 265 -0.75 1.90 7.66
CA PHE A 265 -1.59 2.60 8.61
C PHE A 265 -2.82 3.23 7.94
N ILE A 266 -2.63 3.90 6.80
CA ILE A 266 -3.72 4.57 6.08
C ILE A 266 -4.69 3.53 5.49
N HIS A 267 -4.19 2.40 5.00
CA HIS A 267 -5.06 1.32 4.50
C HIS A 267 -5.94 0.75 5.61
N GLU A 268 -5.35 0.37 6.73
CA GLU A 268 -6.09 -0.15 7.90
C GLU A 268 -7.09 0.90 8.42
N PHE A 269 -6.69 2.16 8.44
CA PHE A 269 -7.56 3.28 8.78
C PHE A 269 -8.78 3.38 7.83
N LEU A 270 -8.55 3.38 6.51
CA LEU A 270 -9.61 3.47 5.51
C LEU A 270 -10.55 2.24 5.53
N GLU A 271 -10.00 1.05 5.75
CA GLU A 271 -10.81 -0.17 5.92
C GLU A 271 -11.67 -0.11 7.20
N ASN A 272 -11.12 0.41 8.30
CA ASN A 272 -11.89 0.58 9.53
C ASN A 272 -13.03 1.59 9.36
N CYS A 273 -12.81 2.66 8.58
CA CYS A 273 -13.89 3.58 8.17
C CYS A 273 -14.93 2.87 7.31
N LEU A 274 -14.52 2.11 6.30
CA LEU A 274 -15.41 1.44 5.35
C LEU A 274 -16.30 0.40 6.04
N TYR A 275 -15.73 -0.40 6.93
CA TYR A 275 -16.42 -1.53 7.58
C TYR A 275 -16.90 -1.23 9.00
N ARG A 276 -16.72 0.01 9.49
CA ARG A 276 -17.10 0.45 10.85
C ARG A 276 -16.62 -0.50 11.95
N LYS A 277 -15.36 -0.95 11.84
CA LYS A 277 -14.76 -1.94 12.75
C LYS A 277 -14.31 -1.37 14.10
N ASP A 278 -14.37 -0.04 14.26
CA ASP A 278 -13.81 0.67 15.41
C ASP A 278 -14.77 1.77 15.87
N HIS A 279 -15.20 1.69 17.13
CA HIS A 279 -16.12 2.62 17.78
C HIS A 279 -15.62 4.07 17.80
N LYS A 280 -14.31 4.28 17.63
CA LYS A 280 -13.75 5.65 17.55
C LYS A 280 -14.35 6.47 16.41
N PHE A 281 -14.93 5.82 15.40
CA PHE A 281 -15.59 6.50 14.28
C PHE A 281 -17.08 6.77 14.49
N ASP A 282 -17.71 6.24 15.55
CA ASP A 282 -19.17 6.32 15.74
C ASP A 282 -19.65 7.78 15.77
N LYS A 283 -19.01 8.61 16.59
CA LYS A 283 -19.32 10.05 16.70
C LYS A 283 -19.19 10.78 15.36
N ILE A 284 -18.24 10.36 14.52
CA ILE A 284 -18.00 11.00 13.22
C ILE A 284 -19.09 10.60 12.22
N PHE A 285 -19.53 9.35 12.25
CA PHE A 285 -20.63 8.87 11.44
C PHE A 285 -21.99 9.40 11.90
N GLU A 286 -22.17 9.67 13.19
CA GLU A 286 -23.32 10.41 13.72
C GLU A 286 -23.40 11.82 13.13
N MET A 287 -22.30 12.59 13.18
CA MET A 287 -22.25 13.95 12.61
C MET A 287 -22.47 13.93 11.09
N ARG A 288 -21.93 12.92 10.39
CA ARG A 288 -22.24 12.70 8.97
C ARG A 288 -23.73 12.47 8.75
N SER A 289 -24.36 11.63 9.56
CA SER A 289 -25.79 11.34 9.43
C SER A 289 -26.62 12.60 9.67
N GLU A 290 -26.28 13.40 10.69
CA GLU A 290 -26.90 14.71 10.94
C GLU A 290 -26.83 15.63 9.70
N ILE A 291 -25.68 15.71 9.04
CA ILE A 291 -25.52 16.50 7.81
C ILE A 291 -26.43 15.97 6.69
N LEU A 292 -26.46 14.65 6.48
CA LEU A 292 -27.25 14.03 5.42
C LEU A 292 -28.76 14.19 5.68
N ASP A 293 -29.21 13.99 6.92
CA ASP A 293 -30.61 14.14 7.32
C ASP A 293 -31.12 15.58 7.13
N LEU A 294 -30.25 16.57 7.34
CA LEU A 294 -30.58 17.98 7.14
C LEU A 294 -30.48 18.46 5.68
N SER A 295 -29.91 17.67 4.77
CA SER A 295 -29.58 18.12 3.41
C SER A 295 -30.20 17.29 2.28
N LEU A 296 -30.61 16.05 2.56
CA LEU A 296 -31.22 15.14 1.61
C LEU A 296 -32.71 15.00 1.89
N ASN A 297 -33.50 14.82 0.82
CA ASN A 297 -34.96 14.83 0.90
C ASN A 297 -35.57 13.43 0.89
N SER A 298 -34.78 12.38 0.66
CA SER A 298 -35.27 11.01 0.55
C SER A 298 -34.27 9.99 1.06
N PHE A 299 -34.79 8.84 1.50
CA PHE A 299 -33.99 7.68 1.87
C PHE A 299 -33.15 7.15 0.69
N GLU A 300 -33.66 7.28 -0.54
CA GLU A 300 -32.93 6.82 -1.72
C GLU A 300 -31.69 7.68 -2.01
N GLU A 301 -31.78 9.01 -1.86
CA GLU A 301 -30.62 9.90 -1.92
C GLU A 301 -29.58 9.55 -0.84
N TYR A 302 -30.04 9.23 0.37
CA TYR A 302 -29.17 8.82 1.48
C TYR A 302 -28.39 7.54 1.14
N MET A 303 -29.08 6.53 0.61
CA MET A 303 -28.46 5.27 0.20
C MET A 303 -27.46 5.47 -0.94
N GLN A 304 -27.80 6.30 -1.93
CA GLN A 304 -26.89 6.62 -3.03
C GLN A 304 -25.61 7.33 -2.54
N GLU A 305 -25.72 8.25 -1.58
CA GLU A 305 -24.55 8.93 -1.03
C GLU A 305 -23.65 7.98 -0.23
N ASN A 306 -24.23 6.98 0.45
CA ASN A 306 -23.44 5.91 1.08
C ASN A 306 -22.65 5.08 0.06
N VAL A 307 -23.30 4.65 -1.03
CA VAL A 307 -22.62 3.89 -2.09
C VAL A 307 -21.47 4.71 -2.68
N LYS A 308 -21.70 5.98 -3.00
CA LYS A 308 -20.65 6.88 -3.53
C LYS A 308 -19.51 7.11 -2.54
N GLN A 309 -19.81 7.17 -1.23
CA GLN A 309 -18.78 7.29 -0.20
C GLN A 309 -17.90 6.04 -0.14
N GLU A 310 -18.50 4.86 -0.20
CA GLU A 310 -17.74 3.60 -0.26
C GLU A 310 -16.84 3.52 -1.50
N GLU A 311 -17.35 3.93 -2.66
CA GLU A 311 -16.59 3.99 -3.90
C GLU A 311 -15.40 4.94 -3.80
N GLU A 312 -15.56 6.10 -3.17
CA GLU A 312 -14.45 7.01 -2.91
C GLU A 312 -13.39 6.39 -1.99
N ILE A 313 -13.79 5.73 -0.91
CA ILE A 313 -12.84 5.05 -0.01
C ILE A 313 -12.10 3.93 -0.77
N LYS A 314 -12.82 3.12 -1.56
CA LYS A 314 -12.22 2.05 -2.40
C LYS A 314 -11.23 2.64 -3.41
N LYS A 315 -11.56 3.78 -4.03
CA LYS A 315 -10.65 4.50 -4.94
C LYS A 315 -9.42 5.03 -4.19
N MET A 316 -9.59 5.58 -2.98
CA MET A 316 -8.47 6.02 -2.15
C MET A 316 -7.53 4.87 -1.81
N ILE A 317 -8.07 3.71 -1.42
CA ILE A 317 -7.30 2.47 -1.17
C ILE A 317 -6.55 2.03 -2.44
N PHE A 318 -7.24 2.03 -3.58
CA PHE A 318 -6.63 1.69 -4.87
C PHE A 318 -5.46 2.62 -5.21
N THR A 319 -5.66 3.94 -5.16
CA THR A 319 -4.61 4.93 -5.43
C THR A 319 -3.45 4.78 -4.45
N LEU A 320 -3.72 4.69 -3.14
CA LEU A 320 -2.71 4.48 -2.09
C LEU A 320 -1.84 3.26 -2.39
N SER A 321 -2.48 2.14 -2.76
CA SER A 321 -1.79 0.88 -3.03
C SER A 321 -0.86 0.96 -4.26
N ASN A 322 -1.08 1.90 -5.18
CA ASN A 322 -0.33 2.04 -6.43
C ASN A 322 0.74 3.16 -6.41
N ILE A 323 0.85 3.95 -5.34
CA ILE A 323 1.93 4.93 -5.19
C ILE A 323 3.25 4.20 -4.96
N LYS A 324 4.25 4.35 -5.85
CA LYS A 324 5.55 3.68 -5.71
C LYS A 324 6.50 4.41 -4.76
N ASP A 325 6.58 5.74 -4.91
CA ASP A 325 7.68 6.52 -4.36
C ASP A 325 7.23 7.80 -3.63
N GLY A 326 8.17 8.35 -2.86
CA GLY A 326 8.02 9.58 -2.09
C GLY A 326 7.34 9.35 -0.74
N LYS A 327 6.62 10.37 -0.26
CA LYS A 327 5.76 10.29 0.93
C LYS A 327 4.33 10.69 0.56
N LEU A 328 3.39 10.34 1.44
CA LEU A 328 2.03 10.85 1.41
C LEU A 328 1.86 11.81 2.60
N ASP A 329 2.02 13.10 2.34
CA ASP A 329 2.03 14.13 3.37
C ASP A 329 0.61 14.60 3.66
N ILE A 330 -0.05 13.92 4.60
CA ILE A 330 -1.34 14.37 5.14
C ILE A 330 -1.09 15.69 5.88
N ILE A 331 -1.80 16.75 5.51
CA ILE A 331 -1.59 18.07 6.07
C ILE A 331 -2.68 18.36 7.10
N PHE A 332 -2.26 18.74 8.30
CA PHE A 332 -3.16 19.15 9.36
C PHE A 332 -2.59 20.39 10.06
N ASN A 333 -3.38 21.46 10.13
CA ASN A 333 -3.12 22.64 10.95
C ASN A 333 -4.45 23.39 11.21
N LYS A 334 -4.46 24.30 12.21
CA LYS A 334 -5.65 25.07 12.57
C LYS A 334 -6.14 26.02 11.46
N ASP A 335 -5.24 26.47 10.60
CA ASP A 335 -5.57 27.38 9.51
C ASP A 335 -6.38 26.67 8.41
N ILE A 336 -6.05 25.41 8.11
CA ILE A 336 -6.82 24.55 7.18
C ILE A 336 -8.25 24.39 7.67
N ILE A 337 -8.46 24.15 8.97
CA ILE A 337 -9.81 24.01 9.55
C ILE A 337 -10.62 25.28 9.29
N THR A 338 -10.05 26.44 9.59
CA THR A 338 -10.70 27.75 9.42
C THR A 338 -11.01 28.03 7.95
N LYS A 339 -10.05 27.79 7.05
CA LYS A 339 -10.22 27.96 5.59
C LYS A 339 -11.27 27.00 5.04
N TYR A 340 -11.31 25.76 5.54
CA TYR A 340 -12.27 24.76 5.09
C TYR A 340 -13.70 25.12 5.49
N ILE A 341 -13.91 25.54 6.74
CA ILE A 341 -15.19 26.07 7.22
C ILE A 341 -15.65 27.26 6.38
N ASN A 342 -14.75 28.22 6.13
CA ASN A 342 -15.09 29.40 5.34
C ASN A 342 -15.50 29.04 3.91
N PHE A 343 -14.76 28.14 3.25
CA PHE A 343 -15.12 27.62 1.94
C PHE A 343 -16.51 26.94 1.93
N LEU A 344 -16.80 26.08 2.91
CA LEU A 344 -18.09 25.38 3.01
C LEU A 344 -19.27 26.34 3.21
N LEU A 345 -19.05 27.46 3.91
CA LEU A 345 -20.10 28.44 4.22
C LEU A 345 -20.26 29.52 3.14
N SER A 346 -19.18 29.97 2.51
CA SER A 346 -19.20 31.09 1.57
C SER A 346 -19.53 30.68 0.13
N ASN A 347 -19.21 29.43 -0.24
CA ASN A 347 -19.31 28.94 -1.61
C ASN A 347 -18.54 29.80 -2.63
N ASN A 348 -17.50 30.51 -2.18
CA ASN A 348 -16.69 31.40 -3.01
C ASN A 348 -15.47 30.64 -3.57
N GLU A 349 -15.25 30.71 -4.88
CA GLU A 349 -14.06 30.12 -5.52
C GLU A 349 -12.75 30.70 -4.96
N LYS A 350 -12.75 31.95 -4.47
CA LYS A 350 -11.59 32.53 -3.79
C LYS A 350 -11.25 31.81 -2.49
N ASP A 351 -12.25 31.43 -1.69
CA ASP A 351 -12.03 30.71 -0.44
C ASP A 351 -11.59 29.27 -0.70
N LYS A 352 -12.11 28.66 -1.76
CA LYS A 352 -11.64 27.36 -2.25
C LYS A 352 -10.18 27.41 -2.68
N GLU A 353 -9.79 28.42 -3.46
CA GLU A 353 -8.39 28.59 -3.87
C GLU A 353 -7.48 28.84 -2.66
N ASN A 354 -7.92 29.68 -1.70
CA ASN A 354 -7.20 29.92 -0.46
C ASN A 354 -6.97 28.64 0.36
N LEU A 355 -7.97 27.75 0.40
CA LEU A 355 -7.84 26.43 1.02
C LEU A 355 -6.87 25.54 0.25
N LEU A 356 -7.04 25.43 -1.07
CA LEU A 356 -6.21 24.55 -1.91
C LEU A 356 -4.73 25.00 -1.94
N ASN A 357 -4.45 26.29 -1.75
CA ASN A 357 -3.09 26.82 -1.63
C ASN A 357 -2.31 26.22 -0.45
N GLU A 358 -2.96 25.78 0.62
CA GLU A 358 -2.31 25.07 1.74
C GLU A 358 -1.64 23.76 1.30
N PHE A 359 -2.13 23.17 0.21
CA PHE A 359 -1.66 21.89 -0.31
C PHE A 359 -0.66 22.03 -1.45
N LYS A 360 -0.55 23.21 -2.09
CA LYS A 360 0.30 23.43 -3.27
C LYS A 360 1.79 23.34 -2.96
N ASN A 361 2.24 23.78 -1.78
CA ASN A 361 3.66 23.85 -1.43
C ASN A 361 4.29 22.51 -1.01
N LYS A 362 3.54 21.40 -1.02
CA LYS A 362 3.98 20.10 -0.48
C LYS A 362 4.19 19.02 -1.54
N LEU A 363 3.64 19.20 -2.72
CA LEU A 363 4.03 18.45 -3.90
C LEU A 363 4.81 19.45 -4.74
N ASN A 364 6.10 19.19 -5.02
CA ASN A 364 6.81 19.90 -6.08
C ASN A 364 6.07 19.59 -7.41
N LEU A 365 5.01 20.34 -7.67
CA LEU A 365 4.15 20.25 -8.85
C LEU A 365 4.78 21.08 -9.97
#